data_AF-A0A143Y8C6-F1
#
_entry.id   AF-A0A143Y8C6-F1
#
_cell.length_a   1.000
_cell.length_b   1.000
_cell.length_c   1.000
_cell.angle_alpha   90.00
_cell.angle_beta   90.00
_cell.angle_gamma   90.00
#
_symmetry.space_group_name_H-M   'P 1'
#
loop_
_entity.id
_entity.type
_entity.pdbx_description
1 polymer ?
#
loop_
_entity_poly.entity_id
_entity_poly.type
_entity_poly.pdbx_seq_one_letter_code
_entity_poly.pdbx_strand_id
1 'polypeptide(L)' 'MSDPETAVRITGAGVTLMGDLVLHRDPKGLVIFAHGSGSCSAIDSCVRR' A
#
# COMPACT_ATOMS: atom_id res chain seq x y z
N MET A 1 5.54 20.07 5.96
CA MET A 1 4.92 19.37 4.82
C MET A 1 4.88 17.91 5.17
N SER A 2 3.71 17.28 5.11
CA SER A 2 3.59 15.82 5.17
C SER A 2 4.24 15.19 3.94
N ASP A 3 4.65 13.93 4.07
CA ASP A 3 5.18 13.16 2.95
C ASP A 3 4.06 12.87 1.93
N PRO A 4 4.37 12.85 0.62
CA PRO A 4 3.39 12.53 -0.41
C PRO A 4 2.93 11.07 -0.28
N GLU A 5 1.61 10.88 -0.20
CA GLU A 5 0.96 9.58 -0.32
C GLU A 5 0.58 9.33 -1.79
N THR A 6 0.78 8.11 -2.27
CA THR A 6 0.54 7.74 -3.66
C THR A 6 -0.05 6.33 -3.75
N ALA A 7 -1.12 6.19 -4.53
CA ALA A 7 -1.69 4.90 -4.89
C ALA A 7 -0.70 4.11 -5.76
N VAL A 8 -0.42 2.86 -5.41
CA VAL A 8 0.43 1.98 -6.21
C VAL A 8 -0.26 0.67 -6.54
N ARG A 9 0.16 0.06 -7.66
CA ARG A 9 -0.29 -1.24 -8.12
C ARG A 9 0.89 -2.19 -8.18
N ILE A 10 0.83 -3.28 -7.43
CA ILE A 10 1.89 -4.27 -7.31
C ILE A 10 1.42 -5.55 -8.00
N THR A 11 2.14 -6.00 -9.04
CA THR A 11 1.82 -7.22 -9.78
C THR A 11 2.83 -8.30 -9.47
N GLY A 12 2.37 -9.50 -9.11
CA GLY A 12 3.24 -10.64 -8.82
C GLY A 12 2.44 -11.91 -8.51
N ALA A 13 3.04 -13.08 -8.72
CA ALA A 13 2.39 -14.38 -8.46
C ALA A 13 0.98 -14.55 -9.09
N GLY A 14 0.76 -13.95 -10.26
CA GLY A 14 -0.53 -14.00 -10.96
C GLY A 14 -1.63 -13.13 -10.36
N VAL A 15 -1.33 -12.31 -9.33
CA VAL A 15 -2.28 -11.37 -8.71
C VAL A 15 -1.81 -9.92 -8.88
N THR A 16 -2.77 -9.01 -8.75
CA THR A 16 -2.54 -7.57 -8.73
C THR A 16 -3.10 -7.02 -7.43
N LEU A 17 -2.26 -6.36 -6.64
CA LEU A 17 -2.61 -5.77 -5.36
C LEU A 17 -2.55 -4.25 -5.47
N MET A 18 -3.53 -3.58 -4.88
CA MET A 18 -3.51 -2.13 -4.69
C MET A 18 -2.89 -1.81 -3.32
N GLY A 19 -2.22 -0.68 -3.20
CA GLY A 19 -1.64 -0.28 -1.93
C GLY A 19 -1.31 1.21 -1.85
N ASP A 20 -0.96 1.62 -0.64
CA ASP A 20 -0.56 2.97 -0.28
C ASP A 20 0.97 3.05 -0.21
N LEU A 21 1.59 3.98 -0.95
CA LEU A 21 3.02 4.27 -0.85
C LEU A 21 3.22 5.69 -0.32
N VAL A 22 4.03 5.81 0.73
CA VAL A 22 4.50 7.09 1.25
C VAL A 22 6.00 7.20 0.98
N LEU A 23 6.41 8.28 0.31
CA LEU A 23 7.82 8.52 -0.03
C LEU A 23 8.37 9.67 0.78
N HIS A 24 9.21 9.35 1.77
CA HIS A 24 9.97 10.36 2.48
C HIS A 24 11.01 11.01 1.55
N ARG A 25 11.38 12.27 1.81
CA ARG A 25 12.34 13.01 0.95
C ARG A 25 13.74 12.43 0.92
N ASP A 26 14.18 11.80 2.02
CA ASP A 26 15.48 11.12 2.14
C ASP A 26 15.29 9.76 2.82
N PRO A 27 14.72 8.75 2.11
CA PRO A 27 14.34 7.49 2.72
C PRO A 27 15.59 6.66 3.05
N LYS A 28 15.67 6.15 4.28
CA LYS A 28 16.77 5.27 4.74
C LYS A 28 16.41 3.79 4.75
N GLY A 29 15.16 3.46 4.48
CA GLY A 29 14.68 2.08 4.51
C GLY A 29 13.26 1.97 3.96
N LEU A 30 12.79 0.72 3.87
CA LEU A 30 11.46 0.36 3.42
C LEU A 30 10.77 -0.46 4.52
N VAL A 31 9.52 -0.12 4.80
CA VAL A 31 8.65 -0.88 5.70
C VAL A 31 7.46 -1.39 4.89
N ILE A 32 7.16 -2.67 5.03
CA ILE A 32 6.01 -3.31 4.36
C ILE A 32 5.03 -3.74 5.45
N PHE A 33 3.77 -3.34 5.30
CA PHE A 33 2.69 -3.73 6.21
C PHE A 33 1.94 -4.93 5.65
N ALA A 34 1.83 -5.99 6.45
CA ALA A 34 0.91 -7.10 6.20
C ALA A 34 -0.24 -6.98 7.19
N HIS A 35 -1.45 -6.71 6.70
CA HIS A 35 -2.62 -6.50 7.56
C HIS A 35 -3.21 -7.82 8.07
N GLY A 36 -4.03 -7.73 9.12
CA GLY A 36 -4.79 -8.87 9.63
C GLY A 36 -5.87 -9.35 8.67
N SER A 37 -6.36 -10.58 8.86
CA SER A 37 -7.43 -11.15 8.04
C SER A 37 -8.68 -10.26 8.05
N GLY A 38 -9.23 -9.97 6.85
CA GLY A 38 -10.42 -9.13 6.68
C GLY A 38 -10.20 -7.62 6.79
N SER A 39 -8.96 -7.18 7.09
CA SER A 39 -8.57 -5.76 7.01
C SER A 39 -8.10 -5.39 5.61
N CYS A 40 -7.90 -4.08 5.38
CA CYS A 40 -7.47 -3.51 4.12
C CYS A 40 -6.58 -2.29 4.34
N SER A 41 -5.80 -1.93 3.31
CA SER A 41 -5.18 -0.61 3.24
C SER A 41 -6.23 0.47 2.91
N ALA A 42 -5.91 1.75 3.07
CA ALA A 42 -6.87 2.82 2.81
C ALA A 42 -7.30 2.86 1.34
N ILE A 43 -6.34 2.62 0.43
CA ILE A 43 -6.59 2.58 -1.01
C ILE A 43 -7.17 1.24 -1.49
N ASP A 44 -6.79 0.12 -0.87
CA ASP A 44 -7.38 -1.18 -1.19
C ASP A 44 -8.62 -1.42 -0.32
N SER A 45 -9.69 -0.65 -0.51
CA SER A 45 -10.94 -0.91 0.21
C SER A 45 -11.46 -2.28 -0.22
N CYS A 46 -11.20 -3.32 0.59
CA CYS A 46 -11.65 -4.69 0.38
C CYS A 46 -13.00 -4.68 -0.31
N VAL A 47 -13.01 -5.11 -1.58
CA VAL A 47 -14.14 -5.11 -2.51
C VAL A 47 -15.43 -5.30 -1.73
N ARG A 48 -16.22 -4.23 -1.57
CA ARG A 48 -17.58 -4.35 -1.04
C ARG A 48 -18.27 -5.38 -1.94
N ARG A 49 -18.75 -6.47 -1.35
CA ARG A 49 -19.72 -7.34 -2.03
C ARG A 49 -20.90 -6.53 -2.52
#